data_AF-A0A7X8MF53-F1
#
_entry.id   AF-A0A7X8MF53-F1
#
_cell.length_a   1.000
_cell.length_b   1.000
_cell.length_c   1.000
_cell.angle_alpha   90.00
_cell.angle_beta   90.00
_cell.angle_gamma   90.00
#
_symmetry.space_group_name_H-M   'P 1'
#
loop_
_entity.id
_entity.type
_entity.pdbx_description
1 polymer ?
#
loop_
_entity_poly.entity_id
_entity_poly.type
_entity_poly.pdbx_seq_one_letter_code
_entity_poly.pdbx_strand_id
1 'polypeptide(L)'
;MSILHIRSLKCYETEDWTGADECRLEIYVDGNKTVLRHSLNDNQTWQIDRQFEFSNSAQIKLYDEDSPDADDHLGTITIGKSSVQNATGKFTGDDANYSLFYDVFDNSSPSDPSTTIPSTTRLLKLIKLDCKKNEDITGYDELRFEVYIDGVFREKIYKNLKKKQTWNIDKEYTFSQSVQIKLWDEDFGWGDGDDFLGEALINTSLGENKSVKFTLDDCDYTLTYSVCETTLVVENDVNQLLNEFEKSSAPGVWPNIIKDELIKDIRAIVANPLRVNQGRAPLCGPAAIVYELVRREPLRFVRICRSLYEKGSFQTRSKTYSASSKLRNSKVRSGVTPCNWMIMATIVEYTNLIFNIEADSWDGAFASLDFFLKEWTYEILLFDRVEWAPTYAFGEFDAIKKAKKVYDNGGVAFLFVHSALVGNPPPLVSVVGTHWIVYAGNLELDEGKWYIWDSGHVKFDCYTWGKIKTVDVDEGTFEDYFFGVVTGQR
;
A
#
# COMPACT_ATOMS: atom_id res chain seq x y z
N MET A 1 1.45 6.80 24.15
CA MET A 1 0.24 7.04 23.33
C MET A 1 -0.27 5.68 22.93
N SER A 2 -1.57 5.51 22.77
CA SER A 2 -2.18 4.27 22.29
C SER A 2 -2.72 4.48 20.87
N ILE A 3 -2.84 3.41 20.09
CA ILE A 3 -3.47 3.42 18.77
C ILE A 3 -4.79 2.68 18.91
N LEU A 4 -5.89 3.37 18.62
CA LEU A 4 -7.21 2.77 18.42
C LEU A 4 -7.32 2.39 16.94
N HIS A 5 -7.58 1.11 16.67
CA HIS A 5 -7.90 0.64 15.33
C HIS A 5 -9.37 0.25 15.28
N ILE A 6 -10.16 1.01 14.54
CA ILE A 6 -11.57 0.70 14.27
C ILE A 6 -11.61 -0.13 13.00
N ARG A 7 -12.05 -1.39 13.12
CA ARG A 7 -12.06 -2.35 12.02
C ARG A 7 -13.33 -2.23 11.20
N SER A 8 -14.47 -2.44 11.83
CA SER A 8 -15.78 -2.45 11.16
C SER A 8 -16.92 -2.12 12.10
N LEU A 9 -18.06 -1.77 11.50
CA LEU A 9 -19.36 -1.61 12.14
C LEU A 9 -20.32 -2.60 11.48
N LYS A 10 -20.91 -3.51 12.27
CA LYS A 10 -21.94 -4.45 11.80
C LYS A 10 -23.30 -4.00 12.29
N CYS A 11 -24.26 -3.88 11.37
CA CYS A 11 -25.69 -3.79 11.68
C CYS A 11 -26.24 -5.20 11.84
N TYR A 12 -26.98 -5.46 12.91
CA TYR A 12 -27.80 -6.66 13.05
C TYR A 12 -29.28 -6.37 12.83
N GLU A 13 -29.72 -5.20 13.28
CA GLU A 13 -31.08 -4.69 13.19
C GLU A 13 -30.99 -3.16 13.10
N THR A 14 -31.58 -2.61 12.04
CA THR A 14 -31.79 -1.18 11.79
C THR A 14 -32.82 -0.62 12.77
N GLU A 15 -32.77 0.68 13.07
CA GLU A 15 -33.87 1.35 13.79
C GLU A 15 -35.13 1.38 12.91
N ASP A 16 -34.90 1.57 11.62
CA ASP A 16 -35.93 1.94 10.68
C ASP A 16 -36.79 0.74 10.23
N TRP A 17 -38.11 0.88 10.28
CA TRP A 17 -39.02 -0.22 9.88
C TRP A 17 -38.94 -0.52 8.37
N THR A 18 -38.48 0.45 7.58
CA THR A 18 -38.28 0.31 6.14
C THR A 18 -37.13 1.20 5.67
N GLY A 19 -35.94 0.65 5.47
CA GLY A 19 -34.84 1.44 4.96
C GLY A 19 -33.49 0.87 5.36
N ALA A 20 -32.45 1.60 4.98
CA ALA A 20 -31.10 1.41 5.50
C ALA A 20 -30.81 2.61 6.37
N ASP A 21 -30.34 2.42 7.59
CA ASP A 21 -29.89 3.51 8.46
C ASP A 21 -28.75 4.28 7.78
N GLU A 22 -28.84 5.61 7.72
CA GLU A 22 -27.81 6.52 7.24
C GLU A 22 -26.73 6.75 8.31
N CYS A 23 -26.02 5.69 8.67
CA CYS A 23 -25.09 5.70 9.80
C CYS A 23 -24.03 6.82 9.70
N ARG A 24 -24.04 7.73 10.68
CA ARG A 24 -22.96 8.69 10.97
C ARG A 24 -22.18 8.25 12.20
N LEU A 25 -20.91 7.89 12.00
CA LEU A 25 -19.98 7.55 13.07
C LEU A 25 -19.10 8.76 13.43
N GLU A 26 -19.23 9.26 14.66
CA GLU A 26 -18.41 10.34 15.19
C GLU A 26 -17.34 9.81 16.15
N ILE A 27 -16.08 10.05 15.83
CA ILE A 27 -14.92 9.55 16.57
C ILE A 27 -14.19 10.73 17.20
N TYR A 28 -14.19 10.78 18.52
CA TYR A 28 -13.54 11.81 19.33
C TYR A 28 -12.29 11.24 19.97
N VAL A 29 -11.13 11.75 19.58
CA VAL A 29 -9.82 11.29 20.03
C VAL A 29 -9.08 12.46 20.65
N ASP A 30 -8.87 12.40 21.97
CA ASP A 30 -8.30 13.50 22.76
C ASP A 30 -8.96 14.88 22.47
N GLY A 31 -10.26 14.88 22.19
CA GLY A 31 -11.05 16.07 21.87
C GLY A 31 -11.13 16.44 20.38
N ASN A 32 -10.35 15.81 19.51
CA ASN A 32 -10.45 15.99 18.06
C ASN A 32 -11.55 15.09 17.47
N LYS A 33 -12.45 15.67 16.67
CA LYS A 33 -13.58 14.96 16.05
C LYS A 33 -13.27 14.56 14.61
N THR A 34 -13.49 13.29 14.28
CA THR A 34 -13.57 12.76 12.91
C THR A 34 -14.97 12.24 12.68
N VAL A 35 -15.53 12.46 11.49
CA VAL A 35 -16.88 11.97 11.12
C VAL A 35 -16.77 11.09 9.89
N LEU A 36 -17.37 9.91 9.98
CA LEU A 36 -17.51 8.96 8.87
C LEU A 36 -19.00 8.73 8.62
N ARG A 37 -19.38 8.41 7.38
CA ARG A 37 -20.77 8.11 6.99
C ARG A 37 -20.84 6.91 6.07
N HIS A 38 -21.86 6.08 6.23
CA HIS A 38 -22.18 4.94 5.35
C HIS A 38 -23.59 4.43 5.65
N SER A 39 -24.38 4.07 4.64
CA SER A 39 -25.70 3.47 4.90
C SER A 39 -25.57 1.97 5.15
N LEU A 40 -26.34 1.42 6.10
CA LEU A 40 -26.36 -0.01 6.41
C LEU A 40 -27.80 -0.53 6.58
N ASN A 41 -28.12 -1.63 5.90
CA ASN A 41 -29.31 -2.44 6.19
C ASN A 41 -28.98 -3.52 7.22
N ASP A 42 -30.02 -4.20 7.69
CA ASP A 42 -29.91 -5.41 8.52
C ASP A 42 -28.85 -6.38 7.99
N ASN A 43 -28.03 -6.88 8.91
CA ASN A 43 -26.93 -7.83 8.67
C ASN A 43 -25.78 -7.33 7.79
N GLN A 44 -25.81 -6.10 7.28
CA GLN A 44 -24.70 -5.52 6.53
C GLN A 44 -23.54 -5.09 7.45
N THR A 45 -22.34 -5.04 6.89
CA THR A 45 -21.14 -4.63 7.61
C THR A 45 -20.40 -3.53 6.84
N TRP A 46 -20.15 -2.42 7.52
CA TRP A 46 -19.30 -1.34 7.02
C TRP A 46 -17.85 -1.55 7.44
N GLN A 47 -16.97 -1.73 6.47
CA GLN A 47 -15.52 -1.76 6.69
C GLN A 47 -14.97 -0.34 6.85
N ILE A 48 -14.37 -0.06 8.00
CA ILE A 48 -13.86 1.28 8.34
C ILE A 48 -12.34 1.32 8.17
N ASP A 49 -11.63 0.37 8.78
CA ASP A 49 -10.17 0.24 8.77
C ASP A 49 -9.42 1.58 8.97
N ARG A 50 -9.71 2.25 10.08
CA ARG A 50 -9.09 3.53 10.45
C ARG A 50 -8.37 3.43 11.79
N GLN A 51 -7.20 4.06 11.85
CA GLN A 51 -6.39 4.14 13.05
C GLN A 51 -6.36 5.56 13.60
N PHE A 52 -6.39 5.67 14.93
CA PHE A 52 -6.38 6.93 15.67
C PHE A 52 -5.40 6.86 16.83
N GLU A 53 -4.44 7.77 16.87
CA GLU A 53 -3.54 7.91 18.01
C GLU A 53 -4.23 8.70 19.13
N PHE A 54 -4.23 8.17 20.34
CA PHE A 54 -4.84 8.82 21.50
C PHE A 54 -4.02 8.65 22.78
N SER A 55 -4.08 9.62 23.67
CA SER A 55 -3.31 9.69 24.91
C SER A 55 -4.15 9.33 26.13
N ASN A 56 -5.43 9.71 26.12
CA ASN A 56 -6.32 9.53 27.27
C ASN A 56 -7.40 8.50 26.99
N SER A 57 -8.32 8.84 26.09
CA SER A 57 -9.45 8.01 25.70
C SER A 57 -9.96 8.42 24.32
N ALA A 58 -10.57 7.47 23.63
CA ALA A 58 -11.40 7.74 22.47
C ALA A 58 -12.88 7.57 22.84
N GLN A 59 -13.75 8.41 22.30
CA GLN A 59 -15.20 8.24 22.39
C GLN A 59 -15.75 8.09 20.98
N ILE A 60 -16.59 7.10 20.77
CA ILE A 60 -17.21 6.85 19.47
C ILE A 60 -18.72 6.90 19.66
N LYS A 61 -19.38 7.69 18.83
CA LYS A 61 -20.84 7.83 18.79
C LYS A 61 -21.35 7.38 17.45
N LEU A 62 -22.49 6.69 17.46
CA LEU A 62 -23.22 6.33 16.26
C LEU A 62 -24.54 7.08 16.25
N TYR A 63 -24.88 7.62 15.09
CA TYR A 63 -26.15 8.27 14.81
C TYR A 63 -26.76 7.67 13.56
N ASP A 64 -28.07 7.66 13.49
CA ASP A 64 -28.78 7.63 12.21
C ASP A 64 -28.96 9.06 11.70
N GLU A 65 -28.90 9.27 10.39
CA GLU A 65 -29.13 10.59 9.75
C GLU A 65 -30.39 10.53 8.87
N ASP A 66 -31.53 10.17 9.47
CA ASP A 66 -32.79 10.09 8.75
C ASP A 66 -33.34 11.45 8.31
N SER A 67 -34.17 11.40 7.28
CA SER A 67 -35.00 12.50 6.82
C SER A 67 -36.39 11.96 6.46
N PRO A 68 -37.49 12.52 7.01
CA PRO A 68 -37.64 13.87 7.58
C PRO A 68 -37.43 14.01 9.11
N ASP A 69 -37.00 12.95 9.76
CA ASP A 69 -36.83 12.83 11.21
C ASP A 69 -35.56 13.57 11.68
N ALA A 70 -35.29 13.60 12.99
CA ALA A 70 -34.09 14.26 13.52
C ALA A 70 -33.03 13.18 13.80
N ASP A 71 -31.76 13.41 13.44
CA ASP A 71 -30.67 12.45 13.65
C ASP A 71 -30.73 11.70 15.00
N ASP A 72 -31.04 10.40 14.96
CA ASP A 72 -31.23 9.58 16.15
C ASP A 72 -29.90 9.09 16.74
N HIS A 73 -29.79 9.03 18.06
CA HIS A 73 -28.53 8.77 18.76
C HIS A 73 -28.45 7.31 19.21
N LEU A 74 -28.03 6.43 18.29
CA LEU A 74 -27.97 4.98 18.49
C LEU A 74 -27.00 4.52 19.60
N GLY A 75 -26.05 5.36 20.02
CA GLY A 75 -25.31 5.14 21.26
C GLY A 75 -23.91 5.73 21.32
N THR A 76 -23.22 5.47 22.43
CA THR A 76 -21.84 5.94 22.67
C THR A 76 -21.01 4.87 23.36
N ILE A 77 -19.80 4.64 22.85
CA ILE A 77 -18.78 3.83 23.51
C ILE A 77 -17.58 4.68 23.90
N THR A 78 -16.97 4.37 25.05
CA THR A 78 -15.74 5.02 25.51
C THR A 78 -14.64 3.97 25.58
N ILE A 79 -13.53 4.24 24.90
CA ILE A 79 -12.40 3.33 24.76
C ILE A 79 -11.21 3.92 25.53
N GLY A 80 -10.75 3.18 26.55
CA GLY A 80 -9.58 3.54 27.33
C GLY A 80 -8.27 3.11 26.66
N LYS A 81 -7.15 3.59 27.20
CA LYS A 81 -5.79 3.31 26.68
C LYS A 81 -5.31 1.86 26.80
N SER A 82 -5.99 1.06 27.61
CA SER A 82 -5.58 -0.32 27.89
C SER A 82 -5.60 -1.14 26.62
N SER A 83 -4.51 -1.84 26.34
CA SER A 83 -4.46 -2.75 25.19
C SER A 83 -5.60 -3.75 25.27
N VAL A 84 -6.43 -3.78 24.23
CA VAL A 84 -7.52 -4.72 24.09
C VAL A 84 -7.55 -5.21 22.65
N GLN A 85 -7.80 -6.50 22.46
CA GLN A 85 -7.86 -7.12 21.15
C GLN A 85 -9.21 -7.77 20.94
N ASN A 86 -9.73 -7.71 19.72
CA ASN A 86 -11.04 -8.22 19.34
C ASN A 86 -12.15 -7.70 20.25
N ALA A 87 -12.06 -6.42 20.62
CA ALA A 87 -13.08 -5.78 21.41
C ALA A 87 -14.33 -5.54 20.57
N THR A 88 -15.48 -5.59 21.23
CA THR A 88 -16.76 -5.27 20.64
C THR A 88 -17.44 -4.20 21.47
N GLY A 89 -17.68 -3.05 20.86
CA GLY A 89 -18.58 -2.02 21.37
C GLY A 89 -19.97 -2.24 20.80
N LYS A 90 -21.02 -1.93 21.57
CA LYS A 90 -22.40 -2.04 21.09
C LYS A 90 -23.08 -0.68 21.07
N PHE A 91 -23.92 -0.47 20.07
CA PHE A 91 -24.87 0.64 20.00
C PHE A 91 -26.26 0.01 19.93
N THR A 92 -27.11 0.35 20.90
CA THR A 92 -28.45 -0.26 21.08
C THR A 92 -29.49 0.77 21.51
N GLY A 93 -29.25 2.04 21.18
CA GLY A 93 -30.24 3.10 21.31
C GLY A 93 -31.29 2.97 20.22
N ASP A 94 -32.48 3.48 20.50
CA ASP A 94 -33.57 3.64 19.54
C ASP A 94 -33.88 2.35 18.75
N ASP A 95 -33.99 1.23 19.49
CA ASP A 95 -34.29 -0.11 18.99
C ASP A 95 -33.29 -0.72 17.97
N ALA A 96 -32.26 0.03 17.55
CA ALA A 96 -31.17 -0.46 16.72
C ALA A 96 -30.27 -1.50 17.43
N ASN A 97 -29.52 -2.29 16.66
CA ASN A 97 -28.55 -3.25 17.18
C ASN A 97 -27.28 -3.30 16.32
N TYR A 98 -26.26 -2.57 16.76
CA TYR A 98 -24.97 -2.48 16.08
C TYR A 98 -23.83 -3.00 16.95
N SER A 99 -22.80 -3.53 16.29
CA SER A 99 -21.53 -3.86 16.93
C SER A 99 -20.34 -3.24 16.20
N LEU A 100 -19.54 -2.48 16.94
CA LEU A 100 -18.25 -1.96 16.49
C LEU A 100 -17.13 -2.91 16.90
N PHE A 101 -16.34 -3.35 15.93
CA PHE A 101 -15.16 -4.18 16.18
C PHE A 101 -13.91 -3.31 16.17
N TYR A 102 -13.12 -3.37 17.24
CA TYR A 102 -11.93 -2.53 17.38
C TYR A 102 -10.83 -3.18 18.22
N ASP A 103 -9.63 -2.62 18.11
CA ASP A 103 -8.46 -2.94 18.92
C ASP A 103 -7.84 -1.67 19.52
N VAL A 104 -7.16 -1.81 20.65
CA VAL A 104 -6.30 -0.78 21.24
C VAL A 104 -4.90 -1.35 21.42
N PHE A 105 -3.91 -0.63 20.94
CA PHE A 105 -2.50 -0.94 21.09
C PHE A 105 -1.83 0.11 21.96
N ASP A 106 -1.15 -0.30 23.03
CA ASP A 106 -0.25 0.58 23.75
C ASP A 106 1.03 0.82 22.91
N ASN A 107 1.18 2.05 22.42
CA ASN A 107 2.36 2.54 21.71
C ASN A 107 3.21 3.45 22.62
N SER A 108 3.12 3.29 23.95
CA SER A 108 4.09 3.90 24.84
C SER A 108 5.47 3.28 24.58
N SER A 109 6.34 4.08 23.96
CA SER A 109 7.78 3.80 23.99
C SER A 109 8.18 3.57 25.45
N PRO A 110 9.04 2.56 25.75
CA PRO A 110 9.49 2.32 27.10
C PRO A 110 10.09 3.62 27.67
N SER A 111 9.41 4.20 28.65
CA SER A 111 9.69 5.54 29.16
C SER A 111 10.88 5.58 30.13
N ASP A 112 11.92 4.79 29.86
CA ASP A 112 13.17 4.82 30.63
C ASP A 112 14.39 4.74 29.68
N PRO A 113 15.15 5.84 29.53
CA PRO A 113 16.35 5.87 28.68
C PRO A 113 17.52 5.06 29.24
N SER A 114 17.39 4.41 30.41
CA SER A 114 18.43 3.56 31.00
C SER A 114 18.23 2.06 30.78
N THR A 115 17.11 1.65 30.19
CA THR A 115 16.84 0.23 29.90
C THR A 115 16.61 0.05 28.40
N THR A 116 17.69 -0.19 27.64
CA THR A 116 17.60 -0.82 26.32
C THR A 116 17.06 -2.23 26.49
N ILE A 117 15.74 -2.35 26.64
CA ILE A 117 15.07 -3.63 26.46
C ILE A 117 15.16 -3.90 24.96
N PRO A 118 15.90 -4.94 24.52
CA PRO A 118 15.91 -5.30 23.11
C PRO A 118 14.46 -5.58 22.69
N SER A 119 13.96 -4.84 21.70
CA SER A 119 12.68 -5.12 21.05
C SER A 119 12.74 -6.57 20.59
N THR A 120 12.07 -7.46 21.32
CA THR A 120 12.34 -8.88 21.16
C THR A 120 11.69 -9.33 19.86
N THR A 121 12.50 -9.47 18.82
CA THR A 121 12.03 -9.94 17.51
C THR A 121 11.49 -11.36 17.65
N ARG A 122 10.47 -11.66 16.86
CA ARG A 122 9.83 -12.97 16.76
C ARG A 122 9.86 -13.45 15.32
N LEU A 123 9.84 -14.76 15.16
CA LEU A 123 9.62 -15.40 13.88
C LEU A 123 8.19 -15.94 13.86
N LEU A 124 7.37 -15.41 12.99
CA LEU A 124 6.09 -16.00 12.63
C LEU A 124 6.32 -17.04 11.55
N LYS A 125 5.76 -18.23 11.72
CA LYS A 125 5.63 -19.26 10.69
C LYS A 125 4.17 -19.47 10.38
N LEU A 126 3.73 -19.11 9.19
CA LEU A 126 2.41 -19.48 8.68
C LEU A 126 2.48 -20.89 8.13
N ILE A 127 1.74 -21.81 8.75
CA ILE A 127 1.84 -23.24 8.45
C ILE A 127 0.79 -23.60 7.40
N LYS A 128 -0.50 -23.42 7.72
CA LYS A 128 -1.58 -23.83 6.83
C LYS A 128 -2.88 -23.08 7.06
N LEU A 129 -3.75 -23.06 6.05
CA LEU A 129 -5.13 -22.61 6.13
C LEU A 129 -6.07 -23.77 5.80
N ASP A 130 -6.95 -24.13 6.74
CA ASP A 130 -7.97 -25.16 6.54
C ASP A 130 -9.33 -24.49 6.24
N CYS A 131 -9.98 -24.88 5.14
CA CYS A 131 -11.35 -24.47 4.82
C CYS A 131 -12.35 -25.53 5.28
N LYS A 132 -13.28 -25.19 6.16
CA LYS A 132 -14.38 -26.07 6.57
C LYS A 132 -15.69 -25.75 5.86
N LYS A 133 -15.96 -24.47 5.68
CA LYS A 133 -17.06 -23.90 4.91
C LYS A 133 -16.46 -22.74 4.14
N ASN A 134 -16.63 -22.78 2.83
CA ASN A 134 -16.28 -21.71 1.92
C ASN A 134 -17.53 -20.81 1.79
N GLU A 135 -17.36 -19.52 1.50
CA GLU A 135 -18.47 -18.54 1.37
C GLU A 135 -19.45 -19.05 0.30
N ASP A 136 -18.84 -19.46 -0.80
CA ASP A 136 -19.49 -19.59 -2.08
C ASP A 136 -20.31 -20.90 -2.20
N ILE A 137 -21.60 -20.79 -2.58
CA ILE A 137 -22.56 -21.92 -2.65
C ILE A 137 -22.11 -22.95 -3.69
N THR A 138 -21.49 -22.48 -4.79
CA THR A 138 -21.01 -23.32 -5.88
C THR A 138 -19.70 -22.84 -6.47
N GLY A 139 -18.56 -23.20 -5.88
CA GLY A 139 -17.31 -22.79 -6.50
C GLY A 139 -16.05 -23.15 -5.75
N TYR A 140 -15.02 -22.38 -6.05
CA TYR A 140 -13.81 -22.23 -5.24
C TYR A 140 -13.88 -20.82 -4.66
N ASP A 141 -13.44 -20.63 -3.43
CA ASP A 141 -13.15 -19.28 -2.96
C ASP A 141 -11.78 -18.90 -3.54
N GLU A 142 -11.71 -17.80 -4.26
CA GLU A 142 -10.53 -17.18 -4.87
C GLU A 142 -9.72 -16.40 -3.82
N LEU A 143 -9.19 -17.11 -2.83
CA LEU A 143 -8.65 -16.44 -1.65
C LEU A 143 -7.50 -15.47 -1.97
N ARG A 144 -7.64 -14.22 -1.51
CA ARG A 144 -6.56 -13.25 -1.36
C ARG A 144 -6.15 -13.11 0.11
N PHE A 145 -4.90 -13.41 0.38
CA PHE A 145 -4.24 -13.31 1.68
C PHE A 145 -3.36 -12.06 1.72
N GLU A 146 -3.69 -11.05 2.52
CA GLU A 146 -2.86 -9.86 2.68
C GLU A 146 -2.08 -9.91 3.99
N VAL A 147 -0.77 -9.73 3.94
CA VAL A 147 0.11 -9.78 5.12
C VAL A 147 0.70 -8.40 5.39
N TYR A 148 0.51 -7.92 6.61
CA TYR A 148 1.07 -6.68 7.12
C TYR A 148 1.96 -6.99 8.32
N ILE A 149 3.21 -6.54 8.29
CA ILE A 149 4.19 -6.78 9.35
C ILE A 149 4.53 -5.46 10.00
N ASP A 150 4.28 -5.38 11.31
CA ASP A 150 4.46 -4.18 12.13
C ASP A 150 3.76 -2.94 11.50
N GLY A 151 2.52 -3.16 11.04
CA GLY A 151 1.69 -2.13 10.40
C GLY A 151 2.03 -1.80 8.95
N VAL A 152 3.06 -2.44 8.37
CA VAL A 152 3.50 -2.21 6.99
C VAL A 152 3.04 -3.36 6.10
N PHE A 153 2.28 -3.06 5.05
CA PHE A 153 1.91 -4.02 4.02
C PHE A 153 3.15 -4.71 3.44
N ARG A 154 3.14 -6.04 3.36
CA ARG A 154 4.25 -6.83 2.83
C ARG A 154 3.93 -7.51 1.51
N GLU A 155 2.87 -8.30 1.46
CA GLU A 155 2.51 -9.04 0.26
C GLU A 155 1.03 -9.41 0.22
N LYS A 156 0.55 -9.70 -1.00
CA LYS A 156 -0.68 -10.45 -1.26
C LYS A 156 -0.29 -11.84 -1.73
N ILE A 157 -1.01 -12.86 -1.29
CA ILE A 157 -0.82 -14.25 -1.70
C ILE A 157 -2.18 -14.80 -2.12
N TYR A 158 -2.24 -15.43 -3.30
CA TYR A 158 -3.51 -15.91 -3.85
C TYR A 158 -3.59 -17.43 -3.81
N LYS A 159 -4.78 -17.97 -3.51
CA LYS A 159 -5.02 -19.40 -3.53
C LYS A 159 -6.50 -19.75 -3.63
N ASN A 160 -6.89 -20.43 -4.71
CA ASN A 160 -8.23 -21.00 -4.80
C ASN A 160 -8.36 -22.19 -3.85
N LEU A 161 -9.39 -22.19 -3.00
CA LEU A 161 -9.69 -23.27 -2.05
C LEU A 161 -11.15 -23.70 -2.11
N LYS A 162 -11.39 -25.00 -1.91
CA LYS A 162 -12.75 -25.54 -1.72
C LYS A 162 -12.99 -25.95 -0.28
N LYS A 163 -14.26 -26.10 0.05
CA LYS A 163 -14.72 -26.79 1.25
C LYS A 163 -13.92 -28.07 1.52
N LYS A 164 -13.43 -28.22 2.77
CA LYS A 164 -12.60 -29.32 3.29
C LYS A 164 -11.20 -29.43 2.69
N GLN A 165 -10.72 -28.43 1.96
CA GLN A 165 -9.33 -28.39 1.51
C GLN A 165 -8.42 -27.67 2.51
N THR A 166 -7.14 -27.97 2.39
CA THR A 166 -6.07 -27.35 3.17
C THR A 166 -5.04 -26.76 2.22
N TRP A 167 -4.64 -25.53 2.48
CA TRP A 167 -3.49 -24.90 1.87
C TRP A 167 -2.31 -24.89 2.84
N ASN A 168 -1.21 -25.54 2.47
CA ASN A 168 0.07 -25.38 3.17
C ASN A 168 0.74 -24.09 2.68
N ILE A 169 0.87 -23.11 3.58
CA ILE A 169 1.36 -21.76 3.25
C ILE A 169 2.89 -21.75 3.29
N ASP A 170 3.47 -22.35 4.33
CA ASP A 170 4.92 -22.47 4.55
C ASP A 170 5.70 -21.16 4.36
N LYS A 171 5.19 -20.06 4.93
CA LYS A 171 5.81 -18.72 4.90
C LYS A 171 6.34 -18.32 6.27
N GLU A 172 7.44 -17.58 6.29
CA GLU A 172 8.05 -17.08 7.52
C GLU A 172 8.23 -15.56 7.48
N TYR A 173 7.96 -14.89 8.60
CA TYR A 173 8.10 -13.45 8.76
C TYR A 173 8.78 -13.11 10.08
N THR A 174 9.72 -12.17 10.06
CA THR A 174 10.23 -11.57 11.29
C THR A 174 9.42 -10.34 11.64
N PHE A 175 9.06 -10.17 12.91
CA PHE A 175 8.26 -9.05 13.38
C PHE A 175 8.61 -8.68 14.82
N SER A 176 8.31 -7.44 15.21
CA SER A 176 8.68 -6.87 16.51
C SER A 176 7.47 -6.46 17.35
N GLN A 177 6.33 -6.21 16.72
CA GLN A 177 5.09 -5.78 17.34
C GLN A 177 3.95 -6.75 17.03
N SER A 178 3.58 -6.87 15.75
CA SER A 178 2.47 -7.72 15.32
C SER A 178 2.49 -8.01 13.82
N VAL A 179 1.80 -9.08 13.45
CA VAL A 179 1.47 -9.42 12.07
C VAL A 179 -0.03 -9.40 11.90
N GLN A 180 -0.53 -8.56 11.00
CA GLN A 180 -1.94 -8.50 10.61
C GLN A 180 -2.12 -9.26 9.30
N ILE A 181 -3.13 -10.10 9.27
CA ILE A 181 -3.47 -10.96 8.14
C ILE A 181 -4.92 -10.70 7.79
N LYS A 182 -5.19 -10.31 6.55
CA LYS A 182 -6.54 -10.16 6.02
C LYS A 182 -6.81 -11.26 5.00
N LEU A 183 -7.98 -11.87 5.08
CA LEU A 183 -8.44 -12.88 4.14
C LEU A 183 -9.65 -12.34 3.40
N TRP A 184 -9.60 -12.43 2.09
CA TRP A 184 -10.66 -12.05 1.17
C TRP A 184 -10.97 -13.20 0.24
N ASP A 185 -12.21 -13.25 -0.22
CA ASP A 185 -12.59 -13.88 -1.47
C ASP A 185 -12.50 -12.85 -2.59
N GLU A 186 -12.09 -13.25 -3.79
CA GLU A 186 -12.07 -12.38 -4.97
C GLU A 186 -12.92 -13.01 -6.05
N ASP A 187 -14.23 -12.76 -6.06
CA ASP A 187 -15.11 -13.30 -7.09
C ASP A 187 -14.73 -12.79 -8.47
N PHE A 188 -14.22 -13.69 -9.31
CA PHE A 188 -14.01 -13.43 -10.72
C PHE A 188 -15.33 -13.64 -11.49
N GLY A 189 -16.30 -12.71 -11.38
CA GLY A 189 -17.59 -12.83 -12.07
C GLY A 189 -18.62 -11.71 -11.85
N TRP A 190 -19.81 -11.88 -12.42
CA TRP A 190 -20.98 -11.02 -12.18
C TRP A 190 -21.67 -11.46 -10.86
N GLY A 191 -21.21 -10.94 -9.71
CA GLY A 191 -21.74 -11.20 -8.36
C GLY A 191 -20.86 -10.54 -7.29
N ASP A 192 -21.48 -10.05 -6.21
CA ASP A 192 -21.00 -9.50 -4.90
C ASP A 192 -19.83 -8.51 -4.83
N GLY A 193 -18.74 -8.71 -5.59
CA GLY A 193 -17.46 -8.04 -5.39
C GLY A 193 -16.65 -8.65 -4.23
N ASP A 194 -15.32 -8.39 -4.19
CA ASP A 194 -14.40 -8.99 -3.21
C ASP A 194 -14.93 -9.06 -1.76
N ASP A 195 -15.26 -10.26 -1.30
CA ASP A 195 -15.82 -10.49 0.04
C ASP A 195 -14.74 -10.59 1.12
N PHE A 196 -14.93 -9.85 2.21
CA PHE A 196 -13.99 -9.87 3.32
C PHE A 196 -14.29 -11.00 4.30
N LEU A 197 -13.54 -12.10 4.19
CA LEU A 197 -13.72 -13.32 4.98
C LEU A 197 -13.22 -13.19 6.43
N GLY A 198 -12.31 -12.25 6.69
CA GLY A 198 -11.95 -11.82 8.04
C GLY A 198 -10.48 -11.41 8.21
N GLU A 199 -10.11 -11.14 9.46
CA GLU A 199 -8.77 -10.73 9.82
C GLU A 199 -8.24 -11.42 11.07
N ALA A 200 -6.92 -11.61 11.10
CA ALA A 200 -6.18 -12.15 12.21
C ALA A 200 -5.03 -11.24 12.57
N LEU A 201 -4.91 -10.93 13.86
CA LEU A 201 -3.75 -10.22 14.40
C LEU A 201 -2.91 -11.16 15.28
N ILE A 202 -1.66 -11.35 14.89
CA ILE A 202 -0.70 -12.21 15.55
C ILE A 202 0.31 -11.35 16.29
N ASN A 203 0.33 -11.46 17.62
CA ASN A 203 1.26 -10.75 18.48
C ASN A 203 2.54 -11.55 18.76
N THR A 204 3.45 -10.98 19.54
CA THR A 204 4.75 -11.57 19.88
C THR A 204 4.70 -12.75 20.87
N SER A 205 3.51 -13.21 21.25
CA SER A 205 3.33 -14.32 22.21
C SER A 205 3.74 -15.64 21.56
N LEU A 206 4.80 -16.23 22.12
CA LEU A 206 5.36 -17.50 21.69
C LEU A 206 4.32 -18.63 21.73
N GLY A 207 4.50 -19.61 20.85
CA GLY A 207 3.71 -20.84 20.84
C GLY A 207 3.72 -21.51 19.48
N GLU A 208 3.49 -22.81 19.48
CA GLU A 208 3.46 -23.64 18.28
C GLU A 208 2.02 -24.04 17.94
N ASN A 209 1.72 -24.15 16.64
CA ASN A 209 0.42 -24.60 16.13
C ASN A 209 -0.77 -23.84 16.73
N LYS A 210 -0.57 -22.54 16.99
CA LYS A 210 -1.64 -21.62 17.34
C LYS A 210 -2.61 -21.53 16.16
N SER A 211 -3.86 -21.21 16.44
CA SER A 211 -4.87 -21.06 15.40
C SER A 211 -5.70 -19.81 15.59
N VAL A 212 -6.15 -19.28 14.45
CA VAL A 212 -7.09 -18.16 14.36
C VAL A 212 -8.08 -18.47 13.25
N LYS A 213 -9.31 -17.98 13.38
CA LYS A 213 -10.38 -18.26 12.44
C LYS A 213 -10.77 -17.01 11.66
N PHE A 214 -11.21 -17.24 10.43
CA PHE A 214 -11.91 -16.26 9.60
C PHE A 214 -13.32 -16.81 9.36
N THR A 215 -14.32 -16.10 9.87
CA THR A 215 -15.73 -16.55 9.88
C THR A 215 -16.68 -15.43 9.55
N LEU A 216 -16.19 -14.39 8.87
CA LEU A 216 -17.08 -13.40 8.28
C LEU A 216 -17.68 -14.00 7.00
N ASP A 217 -18.78 -13.41 6.58
CA ASP A 217 -19.48 -13.81 5.37
C ASP A 217 -19.72 -15.31 5.24
N ASP A 218 -20.30 -15.87 6.30
CA ASP A 218 -20.73 -17.26 6.30
C ASP A 218 -19.64 -18.32 6.03
N CYS A 219 -18.35 -17.96 6.05
CA CYS A 219 -17.24 -18.90 5.88
C CYS A 219 -16.75 -19.53 7.21
N ASP A 220 -15.88 -20.55 7.14
CA ASP A 220 -15.15 -21.11 8.29
C ASP A 220 -13.75 -21.55 7.84
N TYR A 221 -12.82 -20.60 7.86
CA TYR A 221 -11.40 -20.82 7.64
C TYR A 221 -10.65 -20.86 8.98
N THR A 222 -9.62 -21.69 9.08
CA THR A 222 -8.74 -21.76 10.24
C THR A 222 -7.28 -21.70 9.80
N LEU A 223 -6.59 -20.61 10.13
CA LEU A 223 -5.15 -20.46 9.94
C LEU A 223 -4.42 -21.08 11.13
N THR A 224 -3.46 -21.96 10.84
CA THR A 224 -2.51 -22.51 11.80
C THR A 224 -1.15 -21.84 11.62
N TYR A 225 -0.55 -21.40 12.72
CA TYR A 225 0.72 -20.69 12.73
C TYR A 225 1.54 -20.96 14.00
N SER A 226 2.83 -20.63 13.97
CA SER A 226 3.72 -20.66 15.14
C SER A 226 4.44 -19.34 15.32
N VAL A 227 4.65 -18.91 16.56
CA VAL A 227 5.49 -17.78 16.92
C VAL A 227 6.66 -18.30 17.72
N CYS A 228 7.86 -18.21 17.14
CA CYS A 228 9.09 -18.72 17.73
C CYS A 228 10.00 -17.56 18.15
N GLU A 229 10.91 -17.85 19.08
CA GLU A 229 12.07 -16.99 19.29
C GLU A 229 12.93 -16.97 18.02
N THR A 230 13.56 -15.83 17.77
CA THR A 230 14.54 -15.70 16.69
C THR A 230 15.72 -14.86 17.16
N THR A 231 16.91 -15.27 16.74
CA THR A 231 18.15 -14.51 16.92
C THR A 231 18.39 -13.54 15.76
N LEU A 232 17.54 -13.59 14.72
CA LEU A 232 17.51 -12.60 13.66
C LEU A 232 17.01 -11.29 14.23
N VAL A 233 17.92 -10.36 14.45
CA VAL A 233 17.59 -8.96 14.71
C VAL A 233 16.98 -8.42 13.41
N VAL A 234 15.75 -7.89 13.45
CA VAL A 234 15.24 -7.07 12.33
C VAL A 234 16.30 -5.99 12.12
N GLU A 235 16.89 -5.88 10.92
CA GLU A 235 17.72 -4.70 10.62
C GLU A 235 16.90 -3.47 11.01
N ASN A 236 17.39 -2.69 11.99
CA ASN A 236 16.74 -1.56 12.68
C ASN A 236 15.33 -1.21 12.15
N ASP A 237 14.28 -1.28 12.96
CA ASP A 237 12.96 -0.80 12.54
C ASP A 237 13.08 0.59 11.86
N VAL A 238 12.29 0.83 10.82
CA VAL A 238 12.31 2.07 10.03
C VAL A 238 12.22 3.29 10.95
N ASN A 239 11.40 3.21 12.00
CA ASN A 239 11.28 4.27 13.00
C ASN A 239 12.57 4.49 13.79
N GLN A 240 13.31 3.44 14.11
CA GLN A 240 14.62 3.55 14.75
C GLN A 240 15.62 4.26 13.83
N LEU A 241 15.72 3.87 12.55
CA LEU A 241 16.62 4.58 11.62
C LEU A 241 16.25 6.05 11.44
N LEU A 242 14.96 6.37 11.45
CA LEU A 242 14.48 7.75 11.37
C LEU A 242 14.80 8.54 12.64
N ASN A 243 14.62 7.94 13.81
CA ASN A 243 14.99 8.55 15.09
C ASN A 243 16.52 8.75 15.20
N GLU A 244 17.31 7.81 14.72
CA GLU A 244 18.76 7.93 14.63
C GLU A 244 19.18 9.03 13.65
N PHE A 245 18.49 9.12 12.50
CA PHE A 245 18.75 10.19 11.53
C PHE A 245 18.39 11.55 12.11
N GLU A 246 17.26 11.68 12.80
CA GLU A 246 16.83 12.89 13.50
C GLU A 246 17.86 13.36 14.53
N LYS A 247 18.33 12.44 15.38
CA LYS A 247 19.35 12.72 16.41
C LYS A 247 20.76 12.91 15.86
N SER A 248 21.03 12.53 14.60
CA SER A 248 22.35 12.67 13.98
C SER A 248 22.81 14.13 13.97
N SER A 249 24.02 14.41 14.45
CA SER A 249 24.62 15.75 14.36
C SER A 249 25.41 15.96 13.07
N ALA A 250 25.39 15.00 12.14
CA ALA A 250 26.10 15.12 10.87
C ALA A 250 25.52 16.30 10.05
N PRO A 251 26.37 17.16 9.48
CA PRO A 251 25.91 18.28 8.67
C PRO A 251 25.28 17.77 7.37
N GLY A 252 24.21 18.44 6.92
CA GLY A 252 23.62 18.19 5.60
C GLY A 252 24.41 18.90 4.50
N VAL A 253 24.51 18.26 3.32
CA VAL A 253 25.13 18.85 2.12
C VAL A 253 24.14 19.57 1.20
N TRP A 254 22.87 19.67 1.60
CA TRP A 254 21.78 20.29 0.86
C TRP A 254 21.35 21.61 1.53
N PRO A 255 21.92 22.76 1.14
CA PRO A 255 21.65 24.04 1.81
C PRO A 255 20.19 24.50 1.73
N ASN A 256 19.43 24.03 0.74
CA ASN A 256 18.01 24.40 0.56
C ASN A 256 17.03 23.34 1.09
N ILE A 257 17.51 22.33 1.83
CA ILE A 257 16.67 21.30 2.44
C ILE A 257 16.86 21.34 3.95
N ILE A 258 15.80 21.68 4.67
CA ILE A 258 15.76 21.70 6.13
C ILE A 258 15.61 20.26 6.63
N LYS A 259 16.50 19.83 7.53
CA LYS A 259 16.56 18.43 8.00
C LYS A 259 15.25 17.95 8.63
N ASP A 260 14.66 18.76 9.50
CA ASP A 260 13.44 18.39 10.22
C ASP A 260 12.25 18.23 9.27
N GLU A 261 12.16 19.08 8.24
CA GLU A 261 11.16 18.96 7.18
C GLU A 261 11.39 17.70 6.33
N LEU A 262 12.65 17.42 5.98
CA LEU A 262 13.01 16.21 5.25
C LEU A 262 12.63 14.95 6.02
N ILE A 263 12.89 14.89 7.34
CA ILE A 263 12.58 13.72 8.15
C ILE A 263 11.06 13.51 8.27
N LYS A 264 10.29 14.58 8.46
CA LYS A 264 8.82 14.52 8.43
C LYS A 264 8.31 14.01 7.07
N ASP A 265 8.91 14.47 5.99
CA ASP A 265 8.57 14.04 4.63
C ASP A 265 8.89 12.56 4.40
N ILE A 266 10.07 12.08 4.83
CA ILE A 266 10.44 10.66 4.76
C ILE A 266 9.46 9.80 5.58
N ARG A 267 9.12 10.20 6.82
CA ARG A 267 8.12 9.51 7.66
C ARG A 267 6.79 9.40 6.93
N ALA A 268 6.31 10.49 6.34
CA ALA A 268 5.06 10.50 5.61
C ALA A 268 5.09 9.59 4.37
N ILE A 269 6.20 9.59 3.61
CA ILE A 269 6.38 8.73 2.43
C ILE A 269 6.43 7.25 2.82
N VAL A 270 7.14 6.90 3.89
CA VAL A 270 7.16 5.51 4.40
C VAL A 270 5.76 5.07 4.83
N ALA A 271 5.02 5.92 5.55
CA ALA A 271 3.67 5.61 6.00
C ALA A 271 2.67 5.50 4.84
N ASN A 272 2.91 6.23 3.75
CA ASN A 272 2.09 6.18 2.54
C ASN A 272 2.95 6.36 1.27
N PRO A 273 3.32 5.25 0.58
CA PRO A 273 4.12 5.30 -0.64
C PRO A 273 3.51 6.14 -1.77
N LEU A 274 2.18 6.38 -1.77
CA LEU A 274 1.53 7.26 -2.74
C LEU A 274 1.94 8.74 -2.57
N ARG A 275 2.68 9.08 -1.52
CA ARG A 275 3.29 10.42 -1.39
C ARG A 275 4.54 10.60 -2.23
N VAL A 276 5.06 9.54 -2.85
CA VAL A 276 6.03 9.69 -3.92
C VAL A 276 5.33 10.40 -5.08
N ASN A 277 5.82 11.58 -5.47
CA ASN A 277 5.19 12.37 -6.52
C ASN A 277 6.22 13.29 -7.18
N GLN A 278 6.34 13.18 -8.50
CA GLN A 278 7.21 14.05 -9.30
C GLN A 278 6.62 15.45 -9.53
N GLY A 279 5.37 15.70 -9.15
CA GLY A 279 4.64 16.91 -9.50
C GLY A 279 4.61 17.08 -11.02
N ARG A 280 5.03 18.26 -11.49
CA ARG A 280 5.20 18.55 -12.92
C ARG A 280 6.61 18.29 -13.43
N ALA A 281 7.51 17.77 -12.60
CA ALA A 281 8.87 17.48 -13.03
C ALA A 281 8.91 16.28 -13.99
N PRO A 282 9.81 16.26 -14.98
CA PRO A 282 9.99 15.15 -15.91
C PRO A 282 10.71 13.95 -15.25
N LEU A 283 10.24 13.52 -14.08
CA LEU A 283 10.86 12.50 -13.22
C LEU A 283 9.96 11.28 -13.04
N CYS A 284 9.14 10.93 -14.04
CA CYS A 284 8.23 9.79 -13.96
C CYS A 284 8.93 8.44 -13.76
N GLY A 285 10.03 8.20 -14.47
CA GLY A 285 10.87 7.01 -14.29
C GLY A 285 11.42 6.88 -12.86
N PRO A 286 12.13 7.90 -12.33
CA PRO A 286 12.58 7.92 -10.95
C PRO A 286 11.45 7.78 -9.93
N ALA A 287 10.30 8.44 -10.16
CA ALA A 287 9.14 8.33 -9.27
C ALA A 287 8.62 6.89 -9.19
N ALA A 288 8.58 6.18 -10.33
CA ALA A 288 8.20 4.78 -10.39
C ALA A 288 9.17 3.89 -9.58
N ILE A 289 10.49 4.12 -9.72
CA ILE A 289 11.51 3.39 -8.95
C ILE A 289 11.40 3.69 -7.46
N VAL A 290 11.25 4.97 -7.08
CA VAL A 290 11.19 5.37 -5.67
C VAL A 290 9.92 4.86 -5.01
N TYR A 291 8.79 4.85 -5.72
CA TYR A 291 7.55 4.23 -5.24
C TYR A 291 7.74 2.75 -4.90
N GLU A 292 8.31 1.97 -5.83
CA GLU A 292 8.59 0.55 -5.58
C GLU A 292 9.65 0.33 -4.50
N LEU A 293 10.66 1.22 -4.40
CA LEU A 293 11.66 1.18 -3.34
C LEU A 293 11.03 1.37 -1.96
N VAL A 294 10.14 2.36 -1.80
CA VAL A 294 9.47 2.64 -0.53
C VAL A 294 8.51 1.50 -0.17
N ARG A 295 7.70 1.03 -1.14
CA ARG A 295 6.71 -0.02 -0.94
C ARG A 295 7.35 -1.35 -0.52
N ARG A 296 8.51 -1.70 -1.10
CA ARG A 296 9.13 -3.02 -0.90
C ARG A 296 10.28 -3.02 0.10
N GLU A 297 11.04 -1.93 0.17
CA GLU A 297 12.30 -1.85 0.94
C GLU A 297 12.39 -0.50 1.69
N PRO A 298 11.42 -0.15 2.56
CA PRO A 298 11.35 1.17 3.22
C PRO A 298 12.59 1.48 4.07
N LEU A 299 13.24 0.46 4.62
CA LEU A 299 14.49 0.61 5.34
C LEU A 299 15.63 1.11 4.44
N ARG A 300 15.75 0.51 3.26
CA ARG A 300 16.75 0.90 2.25
C ARG A 300 16.48 2.32 1.78
N PHE A 301 15.21 2.68 1.57
CA PHE A 301 14.81 4.05 1.25
C PHE A 301 15.31 5.06 2.29
N VAL A 302 15.09 4.81 3.58
CA VAL A 302 15.55 5.71 4.66
C VAL A 302 17.07 5.82 4.69
N ARG A 303 17.79 4.69 4.54
CA ARG A 303 19.27 4.68 4.46
C ARG A 303 19.77 5.52 3.28
N ILE A 304 19.13 5.40 2.12
CA ILE A 304 19.45 6.18 0.92
C ILE A 304 19.20 7.67 1.19
N CYS A 305 18.04 8.04 1.73
CA CYS A 305 17.71 9.44 2.02
C CYS A 305 18.69 10.08 3.01
N ARG A 306 19.02 9.37 4.09
CA ARG A 306 20.03 9.82 5.05
C ARG A 306 21.40 10.01 4.38
N SER A 307 21.85 9.02 3.62
CA SER A 307 23.14 9.08 2.92
C SER A 307 23.20 10.23 1.92
N LEU A 308 22.13 10.44 1.15
CA LEU A 308 21.99 11.59 0.26
C LEU A 308 22.06 12.91 1.03
N TYR A 309 21.34 13.04 2.15
CA TYR A 309 21.35 14.27 2.93
C TYR A 309 22.71 14.58 3.54
N GLU A 310 23.34 13.59 4.20
CA GLU A 310 24.58 13.76 4.97
C GLU A 310 25.84 13.75 4.07
N LYS A 311 25.81 13.04 2.93
CA LYS A 311 26.99 12.82 2.07
C LYS A 311 26.81 13.29 0.63
N GLY A 312 25.57 13.50 0.19
CA GLY A 312 25.28 13.84 -1.21
C GLY A 312 25.30 12.64 -2.15
N SER A 313 25.44 11.42 -1.62
CA SER A 313 25.54 10.20 -2.42
C SER A 313 25.03 8.98 -1.67
N PHE A 314 24.74 7.90 -2.38
CA PHE A 314 24.40 6.59 -1.82
C PHE A 314 24.96 5.45 -2.68
N GLN A 315 25.16 4.30 -2.03
CA GLN A 315 25.64 3.09 -2.68
C GLN A 315 24.45 2.25 -3.18
N THR A 316 24.51 1.81 -4.42
CA THR A 316 23.59 0.84 -5.03
C THR A 316 24.21 -0.55 -4.99
N ARG A 317 23.69 -1.51 -5.76
CA ARG A 317 24.28 -2.85 -5.88
C ARG A 317 25.78 -2.80 -6.21
N SER A 318 26.16 -2.01 -7.22
CA SER A 318 27.53 -1.96 -7.70
C SER A 318 28.09 -0.54 -7.91
N LYS A 319 27.25 0.50 -7.83
CA LYS A 319 27.61 1.89 -8.16
C LYS A 319 27.38 2.84 -7.00
N THR A 320 27.95 4.04 -7.10
CA THR A 320 27.70 5.14 -6.16
C THR A 320 26.98 6.26 -6.89
N TYR A 321 25.70 6.44 -6.59
CA TYR A 321 24.87 7.52 -7.14
C TYR A 321 25.12 8.78 -6.33
N SER A 322 25.55 9.86 -6.98
CA SER A 322 25.98 11.09 -6.31
C SER A 322 25.32 12.31 -6.93
N ALA A 323 24.72 13.17 -6.10
CA ALA A 323 24.25 14.48 -6.49
C ALA A 323 25.46 15.40 -6.71
N SER A 324 25.46 16.18 -7.78
CA SER A 324 26.47 17.20 -8.03
C SER A 324 26.32 18.37 -7.06
N SER A 325 27.36 19.21 -6.94
CA SER A 325 27.22 20.47 -6.21
C SER A 325 26.13 21.37 -6.81
N LYS A 326 25.95 21.36 -8.14
CA LYS A 326 24.89 22.15 -8.80
C LYS A 326 23.50 21.70 -8.35
N LEU A 327 23.23 20.39 -8.36
CA LEU A 327 21.94 19.85 -7.90
C LEU A 327 21.73 20.11 -6.41
N ARG A 328 22.74 19.92 -5.56
CA ARG A 328 22.62 20.18 -4.11
C ARG A 328 22.29 21.63 -3.78
N ASN A 329 22.82 22.58 -4.57
CA ASN A 329 22.54 24.00 -4.43
C ASN A 329 21.25 24.45 -5.15
N SER A 330 20.56 23.56 -5.86
CA SER A 330 19.28 23.88 -6.49
C SER A 330 18.18 24.07 -5.45
N LYS A 331 17.17 24.88 -5.79
CA LYS A 331 15.94 24.94 -5.00
C LYS A 331 15.11 23.69 -5.27
N VAL A 332 14.36 23.26 -4.26
CA VAL A 332 13.33 22.23 -4.43
C VAL A 332 12.30 22.77 -5.45
N ARG A 333 12.02 21.99 -6.50
CA ARG A 333 11.05 22.36 -7.54
C ARG A 333 9.65 22.49 -6.94
N SER A 334 8.91 23.51 -7.35
CA SER A 334 7.53 23.73 -6.89
C SER A 334 6.65 22.50 -7.18
N GLY A 335 5.87 22.09 -6.19
CA GLY A 335 4.99 20.91 -6.28
C GLY A 335 5.68 19.56 -6.06
N VAL A 336 6.97 19.56 -5.70
CA VAL A 336 7.73 18.36 -5.33
C VAL A 336 8.24 18.54 -3.90
N THR A 337 8.12 17.52 -3.05
CA THR A 337 8.60 17.61 -1.67
C THR A 337 10.14 17.49 -1.59
N PRO A 338 10.79 17.95 -0.51
CA PRO A 338 12.25 17.90 -0.40
C PRO A 338 12.84 16.49 -0.53
N CYS A 339 12.20 15.47 0.05
CA CYS A 339 12.66 14.08 -0.07
C CYS A 339 12.56 13.60 -1.52
N ASN A 340 11.40 13.79 -2.13
CA ASN A 340 11.12 13.43 -3.52
C ASN A 340 12.11 14.09 -4.49
N TRP A 341 12.36 15.39 -4.34
CA TRP A 341 13.34 16.11 -5.16
C TRP A 341 14.75 15.54 -4.97
N MET A 342 15.21 15.40 -3.72
CA MET A 342 16.56 14.95 -3.39
C MET A 342 16.88 13.60 -4.03
N ILE A 343 16.02 12.60 -3.87
CA ILE A 343 16.27 11.25 -4.38
C ILE A 343 16.05 11.15 -5.89
N MET A 344 14.93 11.66 -6.42
CA MET A 344 14.60 11.50 -7.85
C MET A 344 15.54 12.29 -8.76
N ALA A 345 15.88 13.53 -8.38
CA ALA A 345 16.81 14.33 -9.17
C ALA A 345 18.22 13.74 -9.16
N THR A 346 18.65 13.15 -8.03
CA THR A 346 19.97 12.47 -7.96
C THR A 346 20.01 11.23 -8.86
N ILE A 347 18.94 10.43 -8.89
CA ILE A 347 18.84 9.24 -9.75
C ILE A 347 19.03 9.62 -11.23
N VAL A 348 18.34 10.66 -11.71
CA VAL A 348 18.46 11.10 -13.10
C VAL A 348 19.79 11.79 -13.37
N GLU A 349 20.27 12.64 -12.46
CA GLU A 349 21.54 13.36 -12.66
C GLU A 349 22.72 12.39 -12.77
N TYR A 350 22.73 11.30 -12.00
CA TYR A 350 23.77 10.28 -12.12
C TYR A 350 23.83 9.67 -13.53
N THR A 351 22.67 9.49 -14.16
CA THR A 351 22.54 8.93 -15.52
C THR A 351 22.82 9.96 -16.65
N ASN A 352 23.35 11.14 -16.31
CA ASN A 352 23.54 12.30 -17.21
C ASN A 352 24.30 12.00 -18.53
N LEU A 353 23.56 11.66 -19.58
CA LEU A 353 24.02 11.84 -20.96
C LEU A 353 23.14 12.79 -21.78
N ILE A 354 22.00 13.31 -21.27
CA ILE A 354 21.08 14.09 -22.13
C ILE A 354 20.32 15.30 -21.49
N PHE A 355 20.26 15.54 -20.16
CA PHE A 355 19.43 16.65 -19.62
C PHE A 355 20.00 17.43 -18.42
N ASN A 356 20.08 18.76 -18.55
CA ASN A 356 20.26 19.67 -17.41
C ASN A 356 18.98 19.68 -16.56
N ILE A 357 19.00 18.99 -15.42
CA ILE A 357 17.94 19.08 -14.41
C ILE A 357 18.12 20.41 -13.68
N GLU A 358 17.40 21.42 -14.14
CA GLU A 358 17.25 22.68 -13.42
C GLU A 358 15.82 22.72 -12.87
N ALA A 359 15.62 23.32 -11.70
CA ALA A 359 14.31 23.43 -11.08
C ALA A 359 13.28 24.11 -12.01
N ASP A 360 13.77 24.93 -12.94
CA ASP A 360 13.01 25.79 -13.85
C ASP A 360 13.10 25.37 -15.34
N SER A 361 13.70 24.20 -15.68
CA SER A 361 13.81 23.77 -17.08
C SER A 361 12.48 23.25 -17.66
N TRP A 362 12.28 23.52 -18.97
CA TRP A 362 11.04 23.26 -19.71
C TRP A 362 10.65 21.77 -19.70
N ASP A 363 9.34 21.51 -19.68
CA ASP A 363 8.65 20.21 -19.49
C ASP A 363 8.83 19.22 -20.67
N GLY A 364 9.93 19.32 -21.43
CA GLY A 364 10.30 18.38 -22.49
C GLY A 364 10.79 17.05 -21.91
N ALA A 365 9.88 16.32 -21.25
CA ALA A 365 10.12 14.98 -20.77
C ALA A 365 10.30 14.04 -21.96
N PHE A 366 11.54 13.85 -22.41
CA PHE A 366 11.87 12.53 -22.93
C PHE A 366 11.87 11.62 -21.72
N ALA A 367 10.81 10.82 -21.61
CA ALA A 367 10.71 9.75 -20.64
C ALA A 367 12.06 9.03 -20.56
N SER A 368 12.53 8.78 -19.34
CA SER A 368 13.79 8.07 -19.11
C SER A 368 13.87 6.87 -20.05
N LEU A 369 14.93 6.77 -20.87
CA LEU A 369 15.05 5.64 -21.79
C LEU A 369 14.94 4.31 -21.03
N ASP A 370 14.41 3.28 -21.67
CA ASP A 370 14.20 1.93 -21.09
C ASP A 370 15.48 1.41 -20.43
N PHE A 371 16.64 1.68 -21.02
CA PHE A 371 17.95 1.34 -20.48
C PHE A 371 18.18 1.85 -19.05
N PHE A 372 17.76 3.08 -18.73
CA PHE A 372 17.92 3.65 -17.39
C PHE A 372 16.99 3.00 -16.37
N LEU A 373 15.75 2.72 -16.75
CA LEU A 373 14.84 1.99 -15.87
C LEU A 373 15.34 0.59 -15.58
N LYS A 374 15.90 -0.09 -16.58
CA LYS A 374 16.53 -1.39 -16.37
C LYS A 374 17.67 -1.30 -15.36
N GLU A 375 18.54 -0.30 -15.51
CA GLU A 375 19.63 -0.06 -14.57
C GLU A 375 19.10 0.20 -13.16
N TRP A 376 18.16 1.11 -12.98
CA TRP A 376 17.63 1.45 -11.66
C TRP A 376 16.92 0.27 -10.99
N THR A 377 16.21 -0.54 -11.78
CA THR A 377 15.57 -1.77 -11.29
C THR A 377 16.62 -2.78 -10.78
N TYR A 378 17.77 -2.88 -11.46
CA TYR A 378 18.86 -3.76 -11.06
C TYR A 378 19.70 -3.21 -9.89
N GLU A 379 20.07 -1.94 -9.96
CA GLU A 379 21.00 -1.26 -9.03
C GLU A 379 20.32 -0.84 -7.73
N ILE A 380 19.14 -0.21 -7.84
CA ILE A 380 18.44 0.42 -6.70
C ILE A 380 17.49 -0.58 -6.05
N LEU A 381 16.64 -1.24 -6.85
CA LEU A 381 15.63 -2.20 -6.37
C LEU A 381 16.15 -3.62 -6.16
N LEU A 382 17.40 -3.89 -6.57
CA LEU A 382 18.08 -5.18 -6.36
C LEU A 382 17.37 -6.38 -7.00
N PHE A 383 16.72 -6.19 -8.15
CA PHE A 383 16.25 -7.32 -8.95
C PHE A 383 17.39 -7.90 -9.79
N ASP A 384 17.42 -9.22 -9.96
CA ASP A 384 18.52 -9.93 -10.62
C ASP A 384 18.29 -10.10 -12.11
N ARG A 385 17.04 -10.31 -12.51
CA ARG A 385 16.64 -10.41 -13.92
C ARG A 385 15.76 -9.24 -14.27
N VAL A 386 16.28 -8.38 -15.15
CA VAL A 386 15.58 -7.19 -15.61
C VAL A 386 15.46 -7.23 -17.13
N GLU A 387 14.22 -7.22 -17.61
CA GLU A 387 13.90 -7.41 -19.03
C GLU A 387 13.08 -6.23 -19.55
N TRP A 388 13.26 -5.93 -20.84
CA TRP A 388 12.46 -4.96 -21.58
C TRP A 388 11.70 -5.69 -22.67
N ALA A 389 10.39 -5.46 -22.74
CA ALA A 389 9.52 -5.97 -23.80
C ALA A 389 8.90 -4.76 -24.53
N PRO A 390 9.50 -4.30 -25.64
CA PRO A 390 8.97 -3.19 -26.43
C PRO A 390 7.76 -3.62 -27.24
N THR A 391 6.85 -2.67 -27.49
CA THR A 391 5.64 -2.86 -28.30
C THR A 391 5.50 -1.74 -29.32
N TYR A 392 6.60 -1.34 -29.96
CA TYR A 392 6.59 -0.26 -30.96
C TYR A 392 5.88 -0.63 -32.27
N ALA A 393 5.52 -1.90 -32.45
CA ALA A 393 4.96 -2.42 -33.70
C ALA A 393 3.82 -3.41 -33.47
N PHE A 394 3.89 -4.21 -32.41
CA PHE A 394 2.87 -5.15 -31.93
C PHE A 394 3.36 -5.78 -30.61
N GLY A 395 2.46 -6.50 -29.92
CA GLY A 395 2.77 -7.36 -28.76
C GLY A 395 2.33 -6.80 -27.41
N GLU A 396 1.43 -5.81 -27.41
CA GLU A 396 0.92 -5.06 -26.27
C GLU A 396 0.24 -5.98 -25.26
N PHE A 397 -0.61 -6.91 -25.74
CA PHE A 397 -1.25 -7.92 -24.88
C PHE A 397 -0.24 -8.90 -24.28
N ASP A 398 0.76 -9.35 -25.04
CA ASP A 398 1.81 -10.23 -24.50
C ASP A 398 2.67 -9.51 -23.45
N ALA A 399 2.98 -8.24 -23.69
CA ALA A 399 3.73 -7.42 -22.78
C ALA A 399 2.97 -7.14 -21.47
N ILE A 400 1.67 -6.81 -21.51
CA ILE A 400 0.87 -6.60 -20.29
C ILE A 400 0.60 -7.91 -19.54
N LYS A 401 0.40 -9.04 -20.24
CA LYS A 401 0.36 -10.38 -19.61
C LYS A 401 1.67 -10.72 -18.92
N LYS A 402 2.81 -10.36 -19.52
CA LYS A 402 4.13 -10.50 -18.90
C LYS A 402 4.26 -9.61 -17.66
N ALA A 403 3.78 -8.37 -17.72
CA ALA A 403 3.75 -7.46 -16.57
C ALA A 403 2.97 -8.07 -15.40
N LYS A 404 1.73 -8.53 -15.64
CA LYS A 404 0.91 -9.25 -14.66
C LYS A 404 1.66 -10.44 -14.08
N LYS A 405 2.17 -11.33 -14.94
CA LYS A 405 2.88 -12.53 -14.49
C LYS A 405 4.07 -12.20 -13.58
N VAL A 406 4.89 -11.21 -13.92
CA VAL A 406 6.03 -10.84 -13.09
C VAL A 406 5.57 -10.21 -11.78
N TYR A 407 4.57 -9.34 -11.82
CA TYR A 407 4.01 -8.68 -10.63
C TYR A 407 3.40 -9.70 -9.65
N ASP A 408 2.57 -10.63 -10.14
CA ASP A 408 1.91 -11.67 -9.35
C ASP A 408 2.93 -12.63 -8.70
N ASN A 409 4.12 -12.79 -9.32
CA ASN A 409 5.24 -13.54 -8.75
C ASN A 409 6.12 -12.70 -7.80
N GLY A 410 5.64 -11.55 -7.33
CA GLY A 410 6.33 -10.67 -6.39
C GLY A 410 7.42 -9.79 -7.01
N GLY A 411 7.49 -9.70 -8.34
CA GLY A 411 8.37 -8.81 -9.08
C GLY A 411 7.85 -7.37 -9.18
N VAL A 412 8.38 -6.62 -10.14
CA VAL A 412 7.92 -5.27 -10.50
C VAL A 412 7.74 -5.15 -12.01
N ALA A 413 6.81 -4.29 -12.42
CA ALA A 413 6.57 -3.98 -13.82
C ALA A 413 6.34 -2.47 -14.00
N PHE A 414 7.14 -1.87 -14.88
CA PHE A 414 7.10 -0.46 -15.24
C PHE A 414 6.65 -0.33 -16.68
N LEU A 415 5.48 0.25 -16.92
CA LEU A 415 4.89 0.36 -18.24
C LEU A 415 5.32 1.68 -18.87
N PHE A 416 5.77 1.62 -20.12
CA PHE A 416 6.05 2.79 -20.94
C PHE A 416 4.82 3.11 -21.76
N VAL A 417 4.24 4.29 -21.52
CA VAL A 417 2.94 4.66 -22.10
C VAL A 417 2.95 6.09 -22.63
N HIS A 418 2.02 6.41 -23.51
CA HIS A 418 1.62 7.80 -23.70
C HIS A 418 0.82 8.27 -22.48
N SER A 419 1.11 9.47 -21.96
CA SER A 419 0.41 10.01 -20.78
C SER A 419 -1.10 10.15 -20.96
N ALA A 420 -1.61 10.11 -22.20
CA ALA A 420 -3.04 10.12 -22.49
C ALA A 420 -3.76 8.87 -21.97
N LEU A 421 -3.09 7.72 -21.96
CA LEU A 421 -3.62 6.48 -21.39
C LEU A 421 -3.99 6.61 -19.91
N VAL A 422 -3.36 7.56 -19.21
CA VAL A 422 -3.59 7.84 -17.79
C VAL A 422 -4.22 9.21 -17.55
N GLY A 423 -4.95 9.74 -18.54
CA GLY A 423 -5.85 10.88 -18.38
C GLY A 423 -5.30 12.25 -18.76
N ASN A 424 -4.12 12.34 -19.41
CA ASN A 424 -3.76 13.58 -20.12
C ASN A 424 -4.53 13.68 -21.46
N PRO A 425 -4.67 14.89 -22.04
CA PRO A 425 -5.29 15.03 -23.35
C PRO A 425 -4.57 14.18 -24.42
N PRO A 426 -5.31 13.48 -25.30
CA PRO A 426 -4.72 12.72 -26.38
C PRO A 426 -4.04 13.65 -27.40
N PRO A 427 -2.91 13.24 -28.00
CA PRO A 427 -2.26 14.00 -29.06
C PRO A 427 -3.03 13.84 -30.39
N LEU A 428 -2.80 14.74 -31.34
CA LEU A 428 -3.32 14.59 -32.72
C LEU A 428 -2.76 13.35 -33.42
N VAL A 429 -1.51 12.97 -33.10
CA VAL A 429 -0.86 11.72 -33.51
C VAL A 429 0.08 11.31 -32.37
N SER A 430 -0.03 10.07 -31.89
CA SER A 430 0.91 9.50 -30.92
C SER A 430 1.96 8.69 -31.69
N VAL A 431 3.21 9.15 -31.67
CA VAL A 431 4.34 8.43 -32.30
C VAL A 431 5.39 7.98 -31.29
N VAL A 432 5.28 8.42 -30.04
CA VAL A 432 6.27 8.13 -28.98
C VAL A 432 5.59 8.04 -27.61
N GLY A 433 6.05 7.10 -26.79
CA GLY A 433 5.72 7.09 -25.37
C GLY A 433 6.27 8.32 -24.66
N THR A 434 5.54 8.80 -23.65
CA THR A 434 5.86 10.05 -22.94
C THR A 434 5.97 9.89 -21.44
N HIS A 435 5.61 8.73 -20.89
CA HIS A 435 5.45 8.57 -19.45
C HIS A 435 5.72 7.15 -18.96
N TRP A 436 6.30 7.03 -17.77
CA TRP A 436 6.45 5.77 -17.06
C TRP A 436 5.44 5.68 -15.93
N ILE A 437 4.78 4.52 -15.84
CA ILE A 437 3.85 4.18 -14.77
C ILE A 437 4.24 2.83 -14.16
N VAL A 438 3.76 2.54 -12.97
CA VAL A 438 3.98 1.25 -12.30
C VAL A 438 2.70 0.44 -12.42
N TYR A 439 2.78 -0.79 -12.93
CA TYR A 439 1.64 -1.70 -12.92
C TYR A 439 1.28 -2.07 -11.47
N ALA A 440 0.00 -1.97 -11.11
CA ALA A 440 -0.48 -2.12 -9.73
C ALA A 440 -1.54 -3.22 -9.56
N GLY A 441 -1.78 -4.05 -10.58
CA GLY A 441 -2.67 -5.21 -10.51
C GLY A 441 -3.98 -5.02 -11.29
N ASN A 442 -4.97 -5.86 -10.94
CA ASN A 442 -6.34 -5.79 -11.45
C ASN A 442 -6.47 -5.81 -12.98
N LEU A 443 -5.61 -6.60 -13.63
CA LEU A 443 -5.65 -6.75 -15.09
C LEU A 443 -6.82 -7.63 -15.52
N GLU A 444 -7.74 -7.02 -16.26
CA GLU A 444 -8.80 -7.65 -17.03
C GLU A 444 -8.47 -7.48 -18.52
N LEU A 445 -8.52 -8.58 -19.28
CA LEU A 445 -8.24 -8.58 -20.72
C LEU A 445 -9.37 -9.28 -21.46
N ASP A 446 -9.96 -8.56 -22.41
CA ASP A 446 -10.73 -9.13 -23.50
C ASP A 446 -9.90 -8.95 -24.78
N GLU A 447 -9.47 -10.03 -25.41
CA GLU A 447 -8.70 -9.96 -26.67
C GLU A 447 -9.61 -9.74 -27.89
N GLY A 448 -10.91 -9.55 -27.67
CA GLY A 448 -11.88 -9.30 -28.72
C GLY A 448 -11.99 -10.47 -29.69
N LYS A 449 -12.36 -10.14 -30.92
CA LYS A 449 -12.51 -11.10 -32.01
C LYS A 449 -11.52 -10.73 -33.11
N TRP A 450 -10.65 -11.66 -33.48
CA TRP A 450 -9.59 -11.46 -34.49
C TRP A 450 -10.02 -10.86 -35.84
N TYR A 451 -11.31 -10.93 -36.19
CA TYR A 451 -11.89 -10.40 -37.44
C TYR A 451 -12.63 -9.07 -37.27
N ILE A 452 -12.67 -8.51 -36.05
CA ILE A 452 -13.25 -7.20 -35.74
C ILE A 452 -12.13 -6.36 -35.15
N TRP A 453 -11.78 -5.31 -35.88
CA TRP A 453 -10.78 -4.32 -35.43
C TRP A 453 -11.20 -3.68 -34.11
N ASP A 454 -10.24 -3.52 -33.20
CA ASP A 454 -10.35 -2.86 -31.90
C ASP A 454 -11.56 -3.34 -31.07
N SER A 455 -11.79 -4.65 -31.09
CA SER A 455 -12.95 -5.25 -30.42
C SER A 455 -12.63 -5.75 -29.02
N GLY A 456 -11.35 -5.78 -28.64
CA GLY A 456 -10.89 -6.09 -27.31
C GLY A 456 -11.00 -4.91 -26.35
N HIS A 457 -10.64 -5.21 -25.10
CA HIS A 457 -10.73 -4.29 -23.98
C HIS A 457 -9.64 -4.58 -22.96
N VAL A 458 -9.03 -3.52 -22.42
CA VAL A 458 -7.94 -3.62 -21.44
C VAL A 458 -8.26 -2.75 -20.25
N LYS A 459 -8.29 -3.37 -19.07
CA LYS A 459 -8.43 -2.67 -17.79
C LYS A 459 -7.36 -3.13 -16.81
N PHE A 460 -6.71 -2.19 -16.13
CA PHE A 460 -5.74 -2.47 -15.08
C PHE A 460 -5.49 -1.26 -14.19
N ASP A 461 -4.98 -1.50 -12.98
CA ASP A 461 -4.55 -0.44 -12.09
C ASP A 461 -3.07 -0.11 -12.27
N CYS A 462 -2.73 1.17 -12.13
CA CYS A 462 -1.37 1.64 -12.17
C CYS A 462 -1.12 2.77 -11.18
N TYR A 463 0.11 2.86 -10.67
CA TYR A 463 0.56 4.01 -9.93
C TYR A 463 1.17 5.07 -10.87
N THR A 464 0.72 6.31 -10.71
CA THR A 464 1.27 7.50 -11.36
C THR A 464 0.89 8.78 -10.61
N TRP A 465 1.80 9.77 -10.56
CA TRP A 465 1.57 11.08 -9.94
C TRP A 465 1.02 11.02 -8.51
N GLY A 466 1.53 10.10 -7.70
CA GLY A 466 1.15 9.97 -6.28
C GLY A 466 -0.24 9.40 -6.03
N LYS A 467 -0.78 8.58 -6.95
CA LYS A 467 -2.05 7.88 -6.77
C LYS A 467 -2.12 6.62 -7.62
N ILE A 468 -3.03 5.73 -7.24
CA ILE A 468 -3.49 4.64 -8.10
C ILE A 468 -4.53 5.20 -9.07
N LYS A 469 -4.44 4.78 -10.33
CA LYS A 469 -5.41 5.06 -11.39
C LYS A 469 -5.75 3.76 -12.09
N THR A 470 -7.03 3.58 -12.37
CA THR A 470 -7.51 2.54 -13.28
C THR A 470 -7.40 3.06 -14.71
N VAL A 471 -6.72 2.30 -15.56
CA VAL A 471 -6.81 2.39 -17.02
C VAL A 471 -7.91 1.44 -17.43
N ASP A 472 -8.82 1.91 -18.29
CA ASP A 472 -10.01 1.20 -18.73
C ASP A 472 -10.34 1.71 -20.13
N VAL A 473 -9.88 0.99 -21.15
CA VAL A 473 -9.88 1.44 -22.55
C VAL A 473 -10.11 0.27 -23.52
N ASP A 474 -10.55 0.60 -24.74
CA ASP A 474 -10.59 -0.35 -25.85
C ASP A 474 -9.18 -0.75 -26.32
N GLU A 475 -9.11 -1.87 -27.04
CA GLU A 475 -7.89 -2.43 -27.63
C GLU A 475 -7.11 -1.41 -28.47
N GLY A 476 -7.76 -0.68 -29.38
CA GLY A 476 -7.10 0.28 -30.26
C GLY A 476 -6.44 1.42 -29.48
N THR A 477 -7.15 1.98 -28.50
CA THR A 477 -6.59 3.00 -27.59
C THR A 477 -5.40 2.46 -26.79
N PHE A 478 -5.48 1.21 -26.33
CA PHE A 478 -4.36 0.59 -25.62
C PHE A 478 -3.14 0.41 -26.53
N GLU A 479 -3.34 -0.11 -27.73
CA GLU A 479 -2.28 -0.32 -28.73
C GLU A 479 -1.60 1.00 -29.14
N ASP A 480 -2.37 2.07 -29.34
CA ASP A 480 -1.84 3.38 -29.72
C ASP A 480 -0.98 4.04 -28.62
N TYR A 481 -1.20 3.68 -27.35
CA TYR A 481 -0.60 4.34 -26.21
C TYR A 481 0.29 3.46 -25.33
N PHE A 482 0.44 2.17 -25.61
CA PHE A 482 1.30 1.26 -24.86
C PHE A 482 2.57 0.91 -25.67
N PHE A 483 3.74 1.29 -25.15
CA PHE A 483 5.02 1.18 -25.87
C PHE A 483 5.98 0.12 -25.30
N GLY A 484 5.58 -0.53 -24.20
CA GLY A 484 6.26 -1.70 -23.67
C GLY A 484 6.34 -1.71 -22.15
N VAL A 485 7.07 -2.70 -21.62
CA VAL A 485 7.26 -2.88 -20.18
C VAL A 485 8.69 -3.24 -19.81
N VAL A 486 9.22 -2.59 -18.77
CA VAL A 486 10.40 -3.06 -18.02
C VAL A 486 9.92 -3.90 -16.85
N THR A 487 10.36 -5.15 -16.77
CA THR A 487 10.04 -6.06 -15.66
C THR A 487 11.27 -6.43 -14.85
N GLY A 488 11.15 -6.51 -13.52
CA GLY A 488 12.19 -6.98 -12.60
C GLY A 488 11.73 -8.16 -11.76
N GLN A 489 12.54 -9.22 -11.69
CA GLN A 489 12.29 -10.42 -10.87
C GLN A 489 13.58 -10.88 -10.16
N ARG A 490 13.42 -11.50 -8.99
CA ARG A 490 14.53 -12.04 -8.19
C ARG A 490 14.96 -13.41 -8.73
#